data_AF-A0A832T9B2-F1
#
_entry.id   AF-A0A832T9B2-F1
#
_cell.length_a   1.000
_cell.length_b   1.000
_cell.length_c   1.000
_cell.angle_alpha   90.00
_cell.angle_beta   90.00
_cell.angle_gamma   90.00
#
_symmetry.space_group_name_H-M   'P 1'
#
loop_
_entity.id
_entity.type
_entity.pdbx_description
1 polymer ?
#
loop_
_entity_poly.entity_id
_entity_poly.type
_entity_poly.pdbx_seq_one_letter_code
_entity_poly.pdbx_strand_id
1 'polypeptide(L)'
;MTRIAIVKKSECNPIGCGGFLCAKLCPINRKGEDCIQEDPVTKKAKIDEKLCIGCGICPNRCPFQAIDIINLPEELTREPIHRYGDNGFALFSLPTPIFGKVVGVVGVNGIGKSTAIKILAGVLKPNLGNKEEASYDELLEYFKGTEAQRFFEKVRDGEIT
;
A
#
# COMPACT_ATOMS: atom_id res chain seq x y z
N MET A 1 1.40 -10.16 0.83
CA MET A 1 1.24 -9.22 -0.29
C MET A 1 0.31 -9.81 -1.32
N THR A 2 -0.96 -9.44 -1.17
CA THR A 2 -2.08 -9.78 -2.02
C THR A 2 -1.95 -8.91 -3.24
N ARG A 3 -1.93 -9.56 -4.40
CA ARG A 3 -1.66 -8.93 -5.67
C ARG A 3 -2.63 -9.48 -6.69
N ILE A 4 -3.16 -8.60 -7.54
CA ILE A 4 -4.17 -8.95 -8.53
C ILE A 4 -3.75 -8.42 -9.89
N ALA A 5 -4.24 -9.06 -10.94
CA ALA A 5 -4.04 -8.60 -12.31
C ALA A 5 -5.18 -7.64 -12.72
N ILE A 6 -4.82 -6.53 -13.34
CA ILE A 6 -5.76 -5.57 -13.92
C ILE A 6 -5.58 -5.49 -15.43
N VAL A 7 -6.65 -5.16 -16.16
CA VAL A 7 -6.62 -5.06 -17.62
C VAL A 7 -6.80 -3.61 -18.06
N LYS A 8 -5.83 -3.08 -18.81
CA LYS A 8 -5.95 -1.83 -19.55
C LYS A 8 -6.83 -2.07 -20.77
N LYS A 9 -8.12 -1.73 -20.65
CA LYS A 9 -9.10 -1.95 -21.73
C LYS A 9 -8.67 -1.26 -23.03
N SER A 10 -8.04 -0.09 -23.00
CA SER A 10 -7.55 0.61 -24.20
C SER A 10 -6.58 -0.22 -25.06
N GLU A 11 -5.71 -0.99 -24.41
CA GLU A 11 -4.62 -1.75 -25.06
C GLU A 11 -5.01 -3.20 -25.34
N CYS A 12 -6.06 -3.71 -24.69
CA CYS A 12 -6.50 -5.08 -24.85
C CYS A 12 -7.05 -5.33 -26.26
N ASN A 13 -6.34 -6.17 -27.04
CA ASN A 13 -6.76 -6.64 -28.35
C ASN A 13 -6.93 -8.17 -28.37
N PRO A 14 -8.14 -8.70 -28.11
CA PRO A 14 -8.41 -10.14 -28.08
C PRO A 14 -8.21 -10.83 -29.43
N ILE A 15 -8.52 -10.14 -30.54
CA ILE A 15 -8.36 -10.69 -31.90
C ILE A 15 -6.87 -10.84 -32.20
N GLY A 16 -6.09 -9.78 -31.98
CA GLY A 16 -4.66 -9.77 -32.24
C GLY A 16 -3.84 -10.68 -31.32
N CYS A 17 -4.34 -11.05 -30.14
CA CYS A 17 -3.62 -11.92 -29.21
C CYS A 17 -3.97 -13.42 -29.38
N GLY A 18 -4.76 -13.79 -30.38
CA GLY A 18 -5.16 -15.19 -30.60
C GLY A 18 -6.33 -15.65 -29.72
N GLY A 19 -7.24 -14.74 -29.39
CA GLY A 19 -8.47 -15.02 -28.64
C GLY A 19 -8.20 -15.31 -27.17
N PHE A 20 -7.97 -14.25 -26.39
CA PHE A 20 -7.79 -14.31 -24.93
C PHE A 20 -6.68 -15.27 -24.47
N LEU A 21 -5.47 -15.09 -24.99
CA LEU A 21 -4.29 -15.88 -24.59
C LEU A 21 -4.08 -15.89 -23.06
N CYS A 22 -4.36 -14.77 -22.39
CA CYS A 22 -4.30 -14.66 -20.94
C CYS A 22 -5.21 -15.67 -20.22
N ALA A 23 -6.43 -15.88 -20.70
CA ALA A 23 -7.37 -16.83 -20.12
C ALA A 23 -6.90 -18.29 -20.32
N LYS A 24 -6.39 -18.62 -21.51
CA LYS A 24 -5.85 -19.96 -21.84
C LYS A 24 -4.63 -20.35 -20.99
N LEU A 25 -3.85 -19.36 -20.54
CA LEU A 25 -2.64 -19.55 -19.74
C LEU A 25 -2.88 -19.42 -18.23
N CYS A 26 -4.02 -18.88 -17.81
CA CYS A 26 -4.33 -18.67 -16.41
C CYS A 26 -4.41 -20.02 -15.66
N PRO A 27 -3.65 -20.22 -14.57
CA PRO A 27 -3.72 -21.45 -13.78
C PRO A 27 -5.09 -21.70 -13.18
N ILE A 28 -5.83 -20.65 -12.83
CA ILE A 28 -7.17 -20.75 -12.22
C ILE A 28 -8.21 -21.18 -13.27
N ASN A 29 -8.17 -20.59 -14.47
CA ASN A 29 -8.96 -21.09 -15.61
C ASN A 29 -8.63 -22.54 -15.97
N ARG A 30 -7.35 -22.92 -15.94
CA ARG A 30 -6.94 -24.31 -16.21
C ARG A 30 -7.42 -25.31 -15.15
N LYS A 31 -7.70 -24.84 -13.93
CA LYS A 31 -8.32 -25.64 -12.87
C LYS A 31 -9.85 -25.76 -13.01
N GLY A 32 -10.45 -25.05 -13.97
CA GLY A 32 -11.89 -25.08 -14.24
C GLY A 32 -12.69 -23.94 -13.60
N GLU A 33 -12.03 -22.90 -13.09
CA GLU A 33 -12.68 -21.72 -12.52
C GLU A 33 -12.55 -20.49 -13.44
N ASP A 34 -13.57 -19.65 -13.50
CA ASP A 34 -13.62 -18.56 -14.48
C ASP A 34 -12.91 -17.27 -14.03
N CYS A 35 -11.62 -17.34 -13.74
CA CYS A 35 -10.83 -16.18 -13.28
C CYS A 35 -10.65 -15.10 -14.36
N ILE A 36 -10.43 -15.48 -15.63
CA ILE A 36 -10.34 -14.54 -16.76
C ILE A 36 -11.42 -14.90 -17.79
N GLN A 37 -12.30 -13.96 -18.09
CA GLN A 37 -13.44 -14.14 -18.98
C GLN A 37 -13.51 -13.03 -20.04
N GLU A 38 -14.28 -13.25 -21.09
CA GLU A 38 -14.69 -12.18 -22.00
C GLU A 38 -15.75 -11.31 -21.32
N ASP A 39 -15.52 -10.00 -21.30
CA ASP A 39 -16.54 -9.04 -20.90
C ASP A 39 -17.65 -9.00 -21.98
N PRO A 40 -18.92 -9.28 -21.64
CA PRO A 40 -19.99 -9.38 -22.63
C PRO A 40 -20.28 -8.06 -23.36
N VAL A 41 -19.97 -6.92 -22.73
CA VAL A 41 -20.22 -5.58 -23.27
C VAL A 41 -19.01 -5.08 -24.05
N THR A 42 -17.84 -5.11 -23.42
CA THR A 42 -16.63 -4.51 -24.02
C THR A 42 -15.88 -5.47 -24.93
N LYS A 43 -16.24 -6.76 -24.94
CA LYS A 43 -15.57 -7.82 -25.70
C LYS A 43 -14.08 -7.95 -25.40
N LYS A 44 -13.63 -7.44 -24.24
CA LYS A 44 -12.24 -7.42 -23.77
C LYS A 44 -12.07 -8.35 -22.59
N ALA A 45 -10.82 -8.62 -22.21
CA ALA A 45 -10.55 -9.49 -21.06
C ALA A 45 -11.05 -8.83 -19.77
N LYS A 46 -11.78 -9.58 -18.96
CA LYS A 46 -12.21 -9.24 -17.61
C LYS A 46 -11.60 -10.24 -16.64
N ILE A 47 -10.99 -9.74 -15.57
CA ILE A 47 -10.37 -10.57 -14.54
C ILE A 47 -11.23 -10.47 -13.28
N ASP A 48 -11.56 -11.61 -12.68
CA ASP A 48 -12.22 -11.69 -11.39
C ASP A 48 -11.20 -11.46 -10.27
N GLU A 49 -11.42 -10.42 -9.48
CA GLU A 49 -10.53 -9.99 -8.40
C GLU A 49 -10.43 -11.00 -7.25
N LYS A 50 -11.49 -11.79 -7.02
CA LYS A 50 -11.53 -12.78 -5.92
C LYS A 50 -10.78 -14.05 -6.27
N LEU A 51 -10.83 -14.45 -7.54
CA LEU A 51 -10.18 -15.66 -8.04
C LEU A 51 -8.72 -15.42 -8.44
N CYS A 52 -8.35 -14.18 -8.75
CA CYS A 52 -6.99 -13.85 -9.18
C CYS A 52 -5.98 -13.99 -8.04
N ILE A 53 -5.05 -14.93 -8.18
CA ILE A 53 -3.93 -15.11 -7.23
C ILE A 53 -2.69 -14.26 -7.56
N GLY A 54 -2.76 -13.41 -8.60
CA GLY A 54 -1.66 -12.55 -9.03
C GLY A 54 -0.38 -13.29 -9.44
N CYS A 55 -0.49 -14.48 -10.04
CA CYS A 55 0.67 -15.31 -10.42
C CYS A 55 1.63 -14.66 -11.45
N GLY A 56 1.18 -13.63 -12.18
CA GLY A 56 2.02 -12.91 -13.14
C GLY A 56 2.20 -13.58 -14.51
N ILE A 57 1.49 -14.67 -14.81
CA ILE A 57 1.60 -15.33 -16.13
C ILE A 57 0.96 -14.48 -17.25
N CYS A 58 -0.23 -13.93 -17.00
CA CYS A 58 -0.96 -13.12 -17.97
C CYS A 58 -0.25 -11.84 -18.43
N PRO A 59 0.36 -10.99 -17.56
CA PRO A 59 1.10 -9.80 -18.01
C PRO A 59 2.32 -10.19 -18.86
N ASN A 60 3.09 -11.21 -18.44
CA ASN A 60 4.31 -11.64 -19.10
C ASN A 60 4.09 -12.28 -20.49
N ARG A 61 2.86 -12.68 -20.78
CA ARG A 61 2.48 -13.34 -22.04
C ARG A 61 1.58 -12.48 -22.91
N CYS A 62 1.09 -11.35 -22.42
CA CYS A 62 0.25 -10.46 -23.21
C CYS A 62 1.12 -9.72 -24.25
N PRO A 63 0.93 -9.95 -25.57
CA PRO A 63 1.74 -9.28 -26.59
C PRO A 63 1.47 -7.78 -26.69
N PHE A 64 0.33 -7.32 -26.15
CA PHE A 64 -0.07 -5.90 -26.14
C PHE A 64 0.21 -5.21 -24.80
N GLN A 65 0.83 -5.90 -23.83
CA GLN A 65 1.10 -5.38 -22.48
C GLN A 65 -0.14 -4.80 -21.77
N ALA A 66 -1.33 -5.26 -22.15
CA ALA A 66 -2.60 -4.75 -21.67
C ALA A 66 -2.97 -5.23 -20.25
N ILE A 67 -2.08 -5.93 -19.55
CA ILE A 67 -2.34 -6.51 -18.23
C ILE A 67 -1.18 -6.14 -17.31
N ASP A 68 -1.50 -5.59 -16.14
CA ASP A 68 -0.53 -5.26 -15.09
C ASP A 68 -0.84 -6.04 -13.81
N ILE A 69 0.17 -6.25 -12.97
CA ILE A 69 -0.03 -6.70 -11.59
C ILE A 69 0.03 -5.49 -10.68
N ILE A 70 -1.01 -5.32 -9.86
CA ILE A 70 -1.03 -4.33 -8.79
C ILE A 70 -1.02 -5.03 -7.43
N ASN A 71 -0.42 -4.37 -6.45
CA ASN A 71 -0.48 -4.80 -5.05
C ASN A 71 -1.72 -4.18 -4.41
N LEU A 72 -2.52 -5.00 -3.74
CA LEU A 72 -3.60 -4.52 -2.91
C LEU A 72 -3.04 -4.04 -1.57
N PRO A 73 -3.67 -3.02 -0.96
CA PRO A 73 -3.34 -2.62 0.39
C PRO A 73 -3.64 -3.79 1.33
N GLU A 74 -2.62 -4.20 2.09
CA GLU A 74 -2.76 -5.17 3.17
C GLU A 74 -2.57 -4.48 4.51
N GLU A 75 -3.09 -5.10 5.56
CA GLU A 75 -2.72 -4.73 6.92
C GLU A 75 -1.20 -4.86 7.08
N LEU A 76 -0.58 -3.79 7.54
CA LEU A 76 0.85 -3.75 7.76
C LEU A 76 1.18 -4.64 8.96
N THR A 77 1.99 -5.67 8.75
CA THR A 77 2.46 -6.58 9.80
C THR A 77 3.62 -6.02 10.62
N ARG A 78 4.13 -4.84 10.26
CA ARG A 78 5.21 -4.16 10.99
C ARG A 78 4.70 -3.50 12.27
N GLU A 79 5.60 -3.23 13.19
CA GLU A 79 5.28 -2.47 14.40
C GLU A 79 4.75 -1.07 14.04
N PRO A 80 3.61 -0.66 14.59
CA PRO A 80 3.07 0.68 14.37
C PRO A 80 3.88 1.71 15.14
N ILE A 81 3.93 2.94 14.64
CA ILE A 81 4.54 4.08 15.32
C ILE A 81 3.76 4.44 16.59
N HIS A 82 2.42 4.38 16.51
CA HIS A 82 1.55 4.64 17.65
C HIS A 82 0.29 3.77 17.60
N ARG A 83 -0.16 3.29 18.75
CA ARG A 83 -1.43 2.54 18.93
C ARG A 83 -2.16 3.05 20.17
N TYR A 84 -3.44 3.38 20.06
CA TYR A 84 -4.22 3.89 21.20
C TYR A 84 -4.62 2.82 22.23
N GLY A 85 -4.62 1.54 21.83
CA GLY A 85 -4.96 0.42 22.71
C GLY A 85 -5.12 -0.88 21.94
N ASP A 86 -5.42 -1.95 22.66
CA ASP A 86 -5.70 -3.26 22.07
C ASP A 86 -6.90 -3.17 21.13
N ASN A 87 -6.75 -3.66 19.89
CA ASN A 87 -7.73 -3.49 18.80
C ASN A 87 -8.08 -2.02 18.45
N GLY A 88 -7.31 -1.06 18.97
CA GLY A 88 -7.43 0.34 18.64
C GLY A 88 -6.76 0.70 17.33
N PHE A 89 -7.04 1.91 16.86
CA PHE A 89 -6.37 2.49 15.71
C PHE A 89 -4.84 2.49 15.90
N ALA A 90 -4.14 2.08 14.84
CA ALA A 90 -2.68 2.03 14.78
C ALA A 90 -2.17 2.88 13.61
N LEU A 91 -1.22 3.76 13.89
CA LEU A 91 -0.54 4.60 12.89
C LEU A 91 0.79 3.96 12.53
N PHE A 92 1.03 3.73 11.23
CA PHE A 92 2.24 3.05 10.76
C PHE A 92 3.25 3.95 10.06
N SER A 93 2.89 5.17 9.68
CA SER A 93 3.76 6.10 8.96
C SER A 93 3.52 7.53 9.44
N LEU A 94 4.58 8.34 9.48
CA LEU A 94 4.51 9.77 9.74
C LEU A 94 4.81 10.57 8.47
N PRO A 95 4.07 11.65 8.18
CA PRO A 95 4.38 12.60 7.13
C PRO A 95 5.44 13.58 7.65
N THR A 96 6.68 13.13 7.80
CA THR A 96 7.72 13.93 8.43
C THR A 96 8.04 15.20 7.64
N PRO A 97 8.14 16.36 8.33
CA PRO A 97 8.34 17.63 7.67
C PRO A 97 9.73 17.69 7.02
N ILE A 98 9.77 18.17 5.79
CA ILE A 98 11.02 18.47 5.10
C ILE A 98 11.33 19.94 5.36
N PHE A 99 12.43 20.22 6.06
CA PHE A 99 12.82 21.59 6.41
C PHE A 99 12.90 22.49 5.17
N GLY A 100 12.32 23.69 5.27
CA GLY A 100 12.25 24.66 4.18
C GLY A 100 11.16 24.38 3.12
N LYS A 101 10.29 23.38 3.32
CA LYS A 101 9.18 23.05 2.41
C LYS A 101 7.86 22.96 3.15
N VAL A 102 6.76 23.20 2.42
CA VAL A 102 5.40 22.93 2.90
C VAL A 102 5.04 21.48 2.54
N VAL A 103 4.61 20.70 3.54
CA VAL A 103 4.18 19.30 3.37
C VAL A 103 2.66 19.22 3.50
N GLY A 104 1.98 18.81 2.43
CA GLY A 104 0.53 18.57 2.44
C GLY A 104 0.20 17.13 2.83
N VAL A 105 -0.76 16.94 3.75
CA VAL A 105 -1.24 15.62 4.17
C VAL A 105 -2.68 15.43 3.71
N VAL A 106 -2.88 14.53 2.74
CA VAL A 106 -4.20 14.24 2.15
C VAL A 106 -4.57 12.78 2.38
N GLY A 107 -5.83 12.53 2.71
CA GLY A 107 -6.36 11.18 2.92
C GLY A 107 -7.77 11.22 3.48
N VAL A 108 -8.43 10.06 3.54
CA VAL A 108 -9.80 9.94 4.07
C VAL A 108 -9.86 10.21 5.58
N ASN A 109 -11.06 10.43 6.11
CA ASN A 109 -11.25 10.56 7.56
C ASN A 109 -10.94 9.23 8.27
N GLY A 110 -10.38 9.31 9.48
CA GLY A 110 -10.02 8.12 10.26
C GLY A 110 -8.67 7.47 9.90
N ILE A 111 -7.97 7.92 8.86
CA ILE A 111 -6.66 7.35 8.46
C ILE A 111 -5.48 7.74 9.36
N GLY A 112 -5.71 8.54 10.40
CA GLY A 112 -4.67 8.97 11.36
C GLY A 112 -3.97 10.29 11.05
N LYS A 113 -4.48 11.13 10.13
CA LYS A 113 -3.91 12.47 9.84
C LYS A 113 -3.75 13.31 11.11
N SER A 114 -4.81 13.42 11.90
CA SER A 114 -4.78 14.21 13.15
C SER A 114 -3.85 13.60 14.20
N THR A 115 -3.74 12.27 14.26
CA THR A 115 -2.79 11.57 15.15
C THR A 115 -1.35 11.88 14.74
N ALA A 116 -1.05 11.82 13.44
CA ALA A 116 0.27 12.16 12.92
C ALA A 116 0.65 13.62 13.22
N ILE A 117 -0.28 14.57 13.05
CA ILE A 117 -0.03 15.98 13.37
C ILE A 117 0.20 16.18 14.88
N LYS A 118 -0.57 15.50 15.75
CA LYS A 118 -0.35 15.57 17.21
C LYS A 118 1.04 15.05 17.61
N ILE A 119 1.53 14.00 16.94
CA ILE A 119 2.88 13.47 17.16
C ILE A 119 3.95 14.48 16.73
N LEU A 120 3.80 15.06 15.54
CA LEU A 120 4.73 16.06 15.02
C LEU A 120 4.68 17.40 15.77
N ALA A 121 3.62 17.66 16.54
CA ALA A 121 3.48 18.86 17.38
C ALA A 121 3.91 18.62 18.84
N GLY A 122 4.49 17.45 19.15
CA GLY A 122 4.90 17.09 20.52
C GLY A 122 3.75 16.83 21.50
N VAL A 123 2.49 16.93 21.07
CA VAL A 123 1.29 16.74 21.91
C VAL A 123 1.05 15.26 22.24
N LEU A 124 1.50 14.35 21.38
CA LEU A 124 1.35 12.91 21.55
C LEU A 124 2.68 12.21 21.31
N LYS A 125 3.23 11.54 22.32
CA LYS A 125 4.45 10.76 22.13
C LYS A 125 4.13 9.40 21.49
N PRO A 126 4.89 8.95 20.48
CA PRO A 126 4.70 7.62 19.92
C PRO A 126 5.03 6.54 20.97
N ASN A 127 4.32 5.41 20.90
CA ASN A 127 4.52 4.27 21.82
C ASN A 127 5.04 3.02 21.10
N LEU A 128 5.31 3.10 19.80
CA LEU A 128 5.78 1.99 18.97
C LEU A 128 4.88 0.74 19.08
N GLY A 129 3.58 0.95 19.35
CA GLY A 129 2.61 -0.14 19.52
C GLY A 129 2.51 -0.70 20.94
N ASN A 130 3.33 -0.21 21.88
CA ASN A 130 3.32 -0.62 23.28
C ASN A 130 2.28 0.15 24.11
N LYS A 131 2.07 -0.30 25.35
CA LYS A 131 1.15 0.36 26.30
C LYS A 131 1.70 1.69 26.84
N GLU A 132 3.02 1.77 26.97
CA GLU A 132 3.73 2.94 27.49
C GLU A 132 4.39 3.73 26.36
N GLU A 133 4.61 5.03 26.57
CA GLU A 133 5.28 5.88 25.59
C GLU A 133 6.74 5.47 25.40
N ALA A 134 7.22 5.51 24.16
CA ALA A 134 8.61 5.18 23.86
C ALA A 134 9.55 6.29 24.35
N SER A 135 10.76 5.92 24.76
CA SER A 135 11.87 6.84 24.98
C SER A 135 12.35 7.46 23.67
N TYR A 136 13.05 8.60 23.74
CA TYR A 136 13.62 9.21 22.53
C TYR A 136 14.68 8.30 21.89
N ASP A 137 15.45 7.56 22.69
CA ASP A 137 16.47 6.63 22.16
C ASP A 137 15.83 5.49 21.36
N GLU A 138 14.70 4.95 21.81
CA GLU A 138 13.92 3.94 21.06
C GLU A 138 13.35 4.51 19.76
N LEU A 139 12.84 5.75 19.79
CA LEU A 139 12.34 6.41 18.57
C LEU A 139 13.46 6.64 17.56
N LEU A 140 14.63 7.08 18.01
CA LEU A 140 15.78 7.31 17.15
C LEU A 140 16.30 6.03 16.50
N GLU A 141 16.33 4.91 17.25
CA GLU A 141 16.70 3.62 16.68
C GLU A 141 15.63 3.11 15.70
N TYR A 142 14.33 3.27 16.01
CA TYR A 142 13.24 2.90 15.10
C TYR A 142 13.29 3.67 13.78
N PHE A 143 13.58 4.97 13.83
CA PHE A 143 13.61 5.84 12.65
C PHE A 143 14.98 5.96 11.98
N LYS A 144 15.95 5.15 12.40
CA LYS A 144 17.34 5.23 11.94
C LYS A 144 17.47 5.25 10.41
N GLY A 145 18.20 6.24 9.91
CA GLY A 145 18.43 6.45 8.48
C GLY A 145 17.27 7.11 7.73
N THR A 146 16.24 7.62 8.43
CA THR A 146 15.11 8.33 7.83
C THR A 146 15.09 9.81 8.21
N GLU A 147 14.35 10.64 7.46
CA GLU A 147 14.14 12.06 7.84
C GLU A 147 13.41 12.21 9.19
N ALA A 148 12.67 11.17 9.62
CA ALA A 148 12.04 11.16 10.93
C ALA A 148 13.06 11.15 12.07
N GLN A 149 14.20 10.48 11.89
CA GLN A 149 15.28 10.49 12.88
C GLN A 149 15.75 11.93 13.12
N ARG A 150 16.09 12.67 12.06
CA ARG A 150 16.53 14.07 12.16
C ARG A 150 15.50 14.96 12.84
N PHE A 151 14.22 14.73 12.56
CA PHE A 151 13.14 15.45 13.24
C PHE A 151 13.16 15.16 14.75
N PHE A 152 13.17 13.88 15.16
CA PHE A 152 13.18 13.52 16.58
C PHE A 152 14.49 13.88 17.30
N GLU A 153 15.64 13.92 16.61
CA GLU A 153 16.91 14.44 17.16
C GLU A 153 16.74 15.90 17.55
N LYS A 154 16.20 16.72 16.65
CA LYS A 154 15.96 18.14 16.90
C LYS A 154 14.91 18.40 17.99
N VAL A 155 13.87 17.56 18.07
CA VAL A 155 12.88 17.63 19.16
C VAL A 155 13.55 17.30 20.48
N ARG A 156 14.37 16.24 20.55
CA ARG A 156 15.12 15.85 21.75
C ARG A 156 16.07 16.95 22.19
N ASP A 157 16.75 17.57 21.24
CA ASP A 157 17.74 18.63 21.50
C ASP A 157 17.08 19.99 21.78
N GLY A 158 15.75 20.09 21.70
CA GLY A 158 14.98 21.30 21.98
C GLY A 158 15.07 22.39 20.90
N GLU A 159 15.58 22.04 19.72
CA GLU A 159 15.68 22.97 18.58
C GLU A 159 14.31 23.26 17.96
N ILE A 160 13.40 22.28 18.04
CA ILE A 160 12.04 22.35 17.50
C ILE A 160 11.04 21.71 18.48
N THR A 161 9.76 22.08 18.32
CA THR A 161 8.66 21.78 19.26
C THR A 161 8.01 20.42 19.00
#